data_AF-A0A4Y8C1C9-F1
#
_entry.id   AF-A0A4Y8C1C9-F1
#
_cell.length_a   1.000
_cell.length_b   1.000
_cell.length_c   1.000
_cell.angle_alpha   90.00
_cell.angle_beta   90.00
_cell.angle_gamma   90.00
#
_symmetry.space_group_name_H-M   'P 1'
#
loop_
_entity.id
_entity.type
_entity.pdbx_description
1 polymer ?
#
loop_
_entity_poly.entity_id
_entity_poly.type
_entity_poly.pdbx_seq_one_letter_code
_entity_poly.pdbx_strand_id
1 'polypeptide(L)' 'KLGTGGLVRAYSDAANAVINNSSLLLFELKKNISIAIDLKNLNRFEHFLKTYSFNFTKDFKDCKAILHIKLN' A
#
# COMPACT_ATOMS: atom_id res chain seq x y z
N LYS A 1 -12.51 11.63 -41.97
CA LYS A 1 -12.03 10.45 -41.20
C LYS A 1 -10.68 10.84 -40.60
N LEU A 2 -10.53 10.87 -39.28
CA LEU A 2 -9.24 11.17 -38.65
C LEU A 2 -8.24 10.11 -39.12
N GLY A 3 -7.14 10.52 -39.75
CA GLY A 3 -6.06 9.62 -40.13
C GLY A 3 -5.40 8.99 -38.89
N THR A 4 -4.52 8.02 -39.09
CA THR A 4 -3.82 7.32 -37.99
C THR A 4 -3.16 8.28 -36.99
N GLY A 5 -2.48 9.33 -37.48
CA GLY A 5 -1.87 10.37 -36.63
C GLY A 5 -2.85 11.36 -35.98
N GLY A 6 -4.10 11.44 -36.47
CA GLY A 6 -5.16 12.25 -35.86
C GLY A 6 -5.85 11.52 -34.72
N LEU A 7 -6.03 10.20 -34.85
CA LEU A 7 -6.52 9.34 -33.79
C LEU A 7 -5.56 9.30 -32.60
N VAL A 8 -4.27 9.04 -32.85
CA VAL A 8 -3.26 8.99 -31.78
C VAL A 8 -3.25 10.29 -30.98
N ARG A 9 -3.25 11.46 -31.65
CA ARG A 9 -3.29 12.76 -30.98
C ARG A 9 -4.56 12.95 -30.15
N ALA A 10 -5.74 12.68 -30.72
CA ALA A 10 -7.00 12.86 -29.99
C ALA A 10 -7.07 12.02 -28.71
N TYR A 11 -6.60 10.77 -28.74
CA TYR A 11 -6.57 9.91 -27.55
C TYR A 11 -5.50 10.33 -26.54
N SER A 12 -4.29 10.68 -27.01
CA SER A 12 -3.23 11.17 -26.13
C SER A 12 -3.61 12.48 -25.45
N ASP A 13 -4.19 13.42 -26.20
CA ASP A 13 -4.61 14.72 -25.67
C ASP A 13 -5.73 14.56 -24.64
N ALA A 14 -6.71 13.68 -24.89
CA ALA A 14 -7.76 13.38 -23.93
C ALA A 14 -7.22 12.75 -22.63
N ALA A 15 -6.29 11.79 -22.73
CA ALA A 15 -5.66 11.17 -21.56
C ALA A 15 -4.82 12.17 -20.76
N ASN A 16 -4.03 13.00 -21.46
CA ASN A 16 -3.18 14.02 -20.85
C ASN A 16 -4.02 15.09 -20.14
N ALA A 17 -5.15 15.51 -20.72
CA ALA A 17 -6.06 16.46 -20.09
C ALA A 17 -6.63 15.93 -18.76
N VAL A 18 -6.91 14.62 -18.67
CA VAL A 18 -7.38 13.99 -17.42
C VAL A 18 -6.25 13.91 -16.39
N ILE A 19 -5.05 13.48 -16.81
CA ILE A 19 -3.89 13.35 -15.90
C ILE A 19 -3.51 14.73 -15.32
N ASN A 20 -3.43 15.76 -16.16
CA ASN A 20 -3.02 17.11 -15.75
C ASN A 20 -4.02 17.79 -14.80
N ASN A 21 -5.31 17.47 -14.90
CA ASN A 21 -6.34 18.02 -14.03
C ASN A 21 -6.63 17.13 -12.82
N SER A 22 -5.90 16.03 -12.63
CA SER A 22 -6.09 15.10 -11.54
C SER A 22 -5.12 15.35 -10.38
N SER A 23 -5.54 15.02 -9.16
CA SER A 23 -4.64 14.99 -8.01
C SER A 23 -3.81 13.71 -8.08
N LEU A 24 -2.54 13.85 -8.47
CA LEU A 24 -1.60 12.74 -8.52
C LEU A 24 -1.14 12.39 -7.10
N LEU A 25 -1.36 11.14 -6.69
CA LEU A 25 -0.82 10.61 -5.44
C LEU A 25 0.58 10.05 -5.70
N LEU A 26 1.51 10.35 -4.80
CA LEU A 26 2.85 9.77 -4.87
C LEU A 26 2.76 8.25 -4.68
N PHE A 27 3.30 7.51 -5.64
CA PHE A 27 3.43 6.06 -5.49
C PHE A 27 4.60 5.76 -4.54
N GLU A 28 4.30 5.20 -3.37
CA GLU A 28 5.30 4.68 -2.43
C GLU A 28 5.26 3.15 -2.42
N LEU A 29 6.42 2.52 -2.65
CA LEU A 29 6.57 1.08 -2.56
C LEU A 29 6.62 0.65 -1.09
N LYS A 30 5.44 0.41 -0.51
CA LYS A 30 5.32 0.01 0.90
C LYS A 30 5.93 -1.38 1.12
N LYS A 31 6.85 -1.47 2.07
CA LYS A 31 7.47 -2.74 2.47
C LYS A 31 6.60 -3.39 3.55
N ASN A 32 6.17 -4.63 3.31
CA ASN A 32 5.43 -5.38 4.31
C ASN A 32 6.36 -6.43 4.93
N ILE A 33 6.42 -6.47 6.26
CA ILE A 33 7.15 -7.50 7.00
C ILE A 33 6.14 -8.31 7.79
N SER A 34 6.32 -9.63 7.77
CA SER A 34 5.50 -10.55 8.56
C SER A 34 6.39 -11.26 9.57
N ILE A 35 6.05 -11.19 10.85
CA ILE A 35 6.78 -11.86 11.92
C ILE A 35 5.84 -12.78 12.70
N ALA A 36 6.32 -13.97 13.06
CA ALA A 36 5.61 -14.87 13.95
C ALA A 36 6.16 -14.73 15.37
N ILE A 37 5.29 -14.46 16.33
CA ILE A 37 5.64 -14.33 17.74
C ILE A 37 4.75 -15.24 18.60
N ASP A 38 5.26 -15.64 19.75
CA ASP A 38 4.45 -16.37 20.72
C ASP A 38 3.36 -15.47 21.30
N LEU A 39 2.18 -16.05 21.51
CA LEU A 39 1.01 -15.38 22.09
C LEU A 39 1.33 -14.68 23.42
N LYS A 40 2.25 -15.23 24.22
CA LYS A 40 2.71 -14.64 25.49
C LYS A 40 3.27 -13.23 25.33
N ASN A 41 3.92 -12.96 24.19
CA ASN A 41 4.58 -11.68 23.91
C ASN A 41 3.73 -10.74 23.03
N LEU A 42 2.55 -11.18 22.59
CA LEU A 42 1.68 -10.43 21.68
C LEU A 42 1.33 -9.04 22.23
N ASN A 43 0.86 -8.96 23.47
CA ASN A 43 0.46 -7.69 24.07
C ASN A 43 1.61 -6.68 24.14
N ARG A 44 2.83 -7.17 24.41
CA ARG A 44 4.03 -6.32 24.46
C ARG A 44 4.37 -5.79 23.07
N PHE A 45 4.28 -6.63 22.04
CA PHE A 45 4.50 -6.24 20.66
C PHE A 45 3.42 -5.29 20.14
N GLU A 46 2.13 -5.55 20.43
CA GLU A 46 1.04 -4.64 20.05
C GLU A 46 1.21 -3.26 20.69
N HIS A 47 1.59 -3.22 21.98
CA HIS A 47 1.86 -1.96 22.65
C HIS A 47 3.02 -1.22 21.97
N PHE A 48 4.16 -1.91 21.74
CA PHE A 48 5.30 -1.33 21.05
C PHE A 48 4.92 -0.77 19.68
N LEU A 49 4.22 -1.55 18.85
CA LEU A 49 3.81 -1.12 17.51
C LEU A 49 2.88 0.10 17.56
N LYS A 50 1.94 0.14 18.51
CA LYS A 50 1.06 1.30 18.73
C LYS A 50 1.84 2.53 19.22
N THR A 51 2.81 2.36 20.12
CA THR A 51 3.65 3.48 20.62
C THR A 51 4.39 4.17 19.48
N TYR A 52 4.89 3.41 18.51
CA TYR A 52 5.59 3.97 17.34
C TYR A 52 4.67 4.23 16.14
N SER A 53 3.34 4.18 16.31
CA SER A 53 2.34 4.45 15.26
C SER A 53 2.47 3.56 14.01
N PHE A 54 2.94 2.32 14.17
CA PHE A 54 2.98 1.36 13.07
C PHE A 54 1.60 0.78 12.78
N ASN A 55 1.24 0.74 11.51
CA ASN A 55 0.06 0.02 11.05
C ASN A 55 0.39 -1.48 10.92
N PHE A 56 -0.35 -2.31 11.66
CA PHE A 56 -0.18 -3.75 11.60
C PHE A 56 -1.54 -4.49 11.57
N THR A 57 -1.56 -5.66 10.95
CA THR A 57 -2.65 -6.63 11.06
C THR A 57 -2.14 -7.88 11.77
N LYS A 58 -3.04 -8.67 12.35
CA LYS A 58 -2.69 -9.87 13.09
C LYS A 58 -3.50 -11.07 12.60
N ASP A 59 -2.82 -12.19 12.46
CA ASP A 59 -3.37 -13.50 12.20
C ASP A 59 -2.89 -14.49 13.27
N PHE A 60 -3.59 -15.61 13.41
CA PHE A 60 -3.26 -16.62 14.41
C PHE A 60 -3.14 -17.98 13.76
N LYS A 61 -2.02 -18.66 14.00
CA LYS A 61 -1.77 -20.00 13.47
C LYS A 61 -0.89 -20.79 14.44
N ASP A 62 -1.24 -22.05 14.70
CA ASP A 62 -0.43 -23.01 15.49
C ASP A 62 0.08 -22.43 16.83
N CYS A 63 -0.81 -21.79 17.59
CA CYS A 63 -0.51 -21.14 18.89
C CYS A 63 0.48 -19.97 18.81
N LYS A 64 0.70 -19.41 17.62
CA LYS A 64 1.52 -18.21 17.39
C LYS A 64 0.67 -17.11 16.78
N ALA A 65 1.03 -15.87 17.09
CA ALA A 65 0.47 -14.69 16.46
C ALA A 65 1.39 -14.24 15.33
N ILE A 66 0.84 -14.09 14.13
CA ILE A 66 1.52 -13.57 12.96
C ILE A 66 1.14 -12.10 12.85
N LEU A 67 2.13 -11.22 12.97
CA LEU A 67 1.97 -9.78 12.81
C LEU A 67 2.44 -9.37 11.42
N HIS A 68 1.54 -8.79 10.65
CA HIS A 68 1.83 -8.20 9.34
C HIS A 68 1.98 -6.69 9.51
N ILE A 69 3.20 -6.20 9.50
CA ILE A 69 3.54 -4.79 9.71
C ILE A 69 3.70 -4.13 8.34
N LYS A 70 2.97 -3.04 8.12
CA LYS A 70 3.09 -2.19 6.93
C LYS A 70 4.11 -1.10 7.23
N LEU A 71 5.31 -1.22 6.68
CA LEU A 71 6.31 -0.15 6.71
C LEU A 71 6.00 0.80 5.57
N ASN A 72 5.79 2.07 5.91
CA ASN A 72 5.60 3.15 4.94
C ASN A 72 6.93 3.52 4.31
#